data_AF-A0A380HKF7-F1
#
_entry.id   AF-A0A380HKF7-F1
#
_cell.length_a   1.000
_cell.length_b   1.000
_cell.length_c   1.000
_cell.angle_alpha   90.00
_cell.angle_beta   90.00
_cell.angle_gamma   90.00
#
_symmetry.space_group_name_H-M   'P 1'
#
loop_
_entity.id
_entity.type
_entity.pdbx_description
1 polymer ?
#
loop_
_entity_poly.entity_id
_entity_poly.type
_entity_poly.pdbx_seq_one_letter_code
_entity_poly.pdbx_strand_id
1 'polypeptide(L)'
;MQQATNLKKVLGFTDVMGIAIGQIIGAGVMSLTGIGIQMTGSGITPAFILSAIITLLTMFPIAILGSTLPTTGGMYQYTSRLLSPKIGIFWLLLFIFLQVTYLYMLYHSHNT
;
A
#
# COMPACT_ATOMS: atom_id res chain seq x y z
N MET A 1 16.20 -4.58 -17.53
CA MET A 1 15.45 -4.99 -16.32
C MET A 1 15.94 -6.38 -15.92
N GLN A 2 17.05 -6.48 -15.17
CA GLN A 2 17.80 -7.73 -14.92
C GLN A 2 18.04 -7.98 -13.41
N GLN A 3 17.23 -7.43 -12.50
CA GLN A 3 17.46 -7.59 -11.05
C GLN A 3 16.81 -8.83 -10.43
N ALA A 4 15.92 -9.55 -11.12
CA ALA A 4 15.28 -10.77 -10.59
C ALA A 4 16.12 -12.05 -10.75
N THR A 5 17.23 -12.01 -11.51
CA THR A 5 18.01 -13.20 -11.88
C THR A 5 18.90 -13.74 -10.75
N ASN A 6 18.97 -13.08 -9.58
CA ASN A 6 19.88 -13.47 -8.50
C ASN A 6 19.28 -13.41 -7.08
N LEU A 7 17.97 -13.58 -6.93
CA LEU A 7 17.35 -13.73 -5.62
C LEU A 7 17.02 -15.20 -5.38
N LYS A 8 17.64 -15.80 -4.35
CA LYS A 8 17.31 -17.14 -3.88
C LYS A 8 15.86 -17.10 -3.35
N LYS A 9 14.92 -17.77 -4.03
CA LYS A 9 13.55 -17.95 -3.53
C LYS A 9 13.59 -18.83 -2.29
N VAL A 10 13.75 -18.20 -1.14
CA VAL A 10 13.79 -18.86 0.19
C VAL A 10 12.49 -18.64 0.98
N LEU A 11 11.64 -17.70 0.54
CA LEU A 11 10.36 -17.42 1.20
C LEU A 11 9.35 -18.53 0.87
N GLY A 12 8.90 -19.23 1.92
CA GLY A 12 7.77 -20.16 1.85
C GLY A 12 6.42 -19.44 1.87
N PHE A 13 5.34 -20.20 1.70
CA PHE A 13 3.97 -19.66 1.76
C PHE A 13 3.68 -18.97 3.11
N THR A 14 4.11 -19.59 4.20
CA THR A 14 3.91 -19.07 5.57
C THR A 14 4.65 -17.75 5.79
N ASP A 15 5.86 -17.61 5.24
CA ASP A 15 6.65 -16.38 5.37
C ASP A 15 6.01 -15.23 4.60
N VAL A 16 5.55 -15.49 3.37
CA VAL A 16 4.84 -14.49 2.54
C VAL A 16 3.53 -14.08 3.21
N MET A 17 2.77 -15.03 3.74
CA MET A 17 1.54 -14.73 4.48
C MET A 17 1.80 -13.95 5.77
N GLY A 18 2.85 -14.29 6.51
CA GLY A 18 3.26 -13.55 7.72
C GLY A 18 3.60 -12.09 7.41
N ILE A 19 4.34 -11.85 6.31
CA ILE A 19 4.66 -10.48 5.85
C ILE A 19 3.38 -9.73 5.46
N ALA A 20 2.48 -10.36 4.70
CA ALA A 20 1.24 -9.73 4.27
C ALA A 20 0.34 -9.34 5.46
N ILE A 21 0.14 -10.27 6.40
CA ILE A 21 -0.65 -10.03 7.61
C ILE A 21 0.00 -8.94 8.47
N GLY A 22 1.32 -9.01 8.66
CA GLY A 22 2.07 -8.02 9.43
C GLY A 22 1.95 -6.61 8.85
N GLN A 23 2.01 -6.46 7.53
CA GLN A 23 1.82 -5.16 6.86
C GLN A 23 0.39 -4.63 7.03
N ILE A 24 -0.64 -5.47 6.83
CA ILE A 24 -2.04 -5.05 6.96
C ILE A 24 -2.37 -4.60 8.38
N ILE A 25 -1.93 -5.36 9.39
CA ILE A 25 -2.21 -5.04 10.80
C ILE A 25 -1.37 -3.83 11.26
N GLY A 26 -0.07 -3.85 10.97
CA GLY A 26 0.87 -2.84 11.45
C GLY A 26 0.66 -1.46 10.83
N ALA A 27 0.66 -1.37 9.49
CA ALA A 27 0.52 -0.10 8.79
C ALA A 27 -0.95 0.35 8.66
N GLY A 28 -1.87 -0.60 8.51
CA GLY A 28 -3.29 -0.32 8.31
C GLY A 28 -4.03 -0.19 9.63
N VAL A 29 -4.38 -1.34 10.22
CA VAL A 29 -5.35 -1.39 11.33
C VAL A 29 -4.87 -0.58 12.53
N MET A 30 -3.65 -0.76 13.02
CA MET A 30 -3.19 -0.06 14.23
C MET A 30 -3.06 1.46 14.03
N SER A 31 -2.63 1.90 12.84
CA SER A 31 -2.46 3.33 12.53
C SER A 31 -3.81 4.03 12.30
N LEU A 32 -4.68 3.46 11.46
CA LEU A 32 -5.97 4.07 11.12
C LEU A 32 -7.01 3.98 12.24
N THR A 33 -6.91 3.01 13.15
CA THR A 33 -7.87 2.89 14.25
C THR A 33 -7.84 4.13 15.15
N GLY A 34 -6.66 4.68 15.48
CA GLY A 34 -6.55 5.87 16.33
C GLY A 34 -7.22 7.10 15.73
N ILE A 35 -6.95 7.37 14.45
CA ILE A 35 -7.56 8.49 13.70
C ILE A 35 -9.07 8.24 13.50
N GLY A 36 -9.46 7.01 13.20
CA GLY A 36 -10.85 6.63 13.03
C GLY A 36 -11.69 6.87 14.29
N ILE A 37 -11.16 6.54 15.48
CA ILE A 37 -11.88 6.75 16.76
C ILE A 37 -12.03 8.25 17.00
N GLN A 38 -11.00 9.04 16.71
CA GLN A 38 -11.05 10.50 16.84
C GLN A 38 -12.11 11.12 15.92
N MET A 39 -12.33 10.56 14.72
CA MET A 39 -13.31 11.08 13.75
C MET A 39 -14.75 10.57 13.99
N THR A 40 -14.94 9.32 14.40
CA THR A 40 -16.28 8.67 14.45
C THR A 40 -16.73 8.23 15.83
N GLY A 41 -15.88 8.31 16.85
CA GLY A 41 -16.22 7.93 18.22
C GLY A 41 -16.69 6.47 18.31
N SER A 42 -17.94 6.25 18.76
CA SER A 42 -18.53 4.92 18.89
C SER A 42 -18.91 4.26 17.54
N GLY A 43 -18.94 5.02 16.45
CA GLY A 43 -19.34 4.56 15.11
C GLY A 43 -18.23 3.85 14.32
N ILE A 44 -17.06 3.61 14.91
CA ILE A 44 -15.91 3.09 14.17
C ILE A 44 -16.08 1.64 13.70
N THR A 45 -16.76 0.80 14.48
CA THR A 45 -16.96 -0.62 14.15
C THR A 45 -17.73 -0.82 12.84
N PRO A 46 -18.91 -0.20 12.62
CA PRO A 46 -19.59 -0.31 11.33
C PRO A 46 -18.80 0.33 10.17
N ALA A 47 -18.05 1.40 10.42
CA ALA A 47 -17.22 2.04 9.40
C ALA A 47 -16.08 1.11 8.90
N PHE A 48 -15.44 0.37 9.80
CA PHE A 48 -14.40 -0.62 9.43
C PHE A 48 -14.96 -1.82 8.67
N ILE A 49 -16.18 -2.27 9.01
CA ILE A 49 -16.83 -3.37 8.29
C ILE A 49 -17.13 -2.94 6.86
N LEU A 50 -17.67 -1.73 6.68
CA LEU A 50 -17.96 -1.19 5.35
C LEU A 50 -16.69 -0.99 4.52
N SER A 51 -15.62 -0.47 5.13
CA SER A 51 -14.34 -0.30 4.43
C SER A 51 -13.74 -1.65 4.00
N ALA A 52 -13.80 -2.68 4.85
CA ALA A 52 -13.32 -4.02 4.53
C ALA A 52 -14.03 -4.61 3.30
N ILE A 53 -15.35 -4.42 3.18
CA ILE A 53 -16.14 -4.89 2.03
C ILE A 53 -15.71 -4.18 0.74
N ILE A 54 -15.54 -2.85 0.79
CA ILE A 54 -15.10 -2.05 -0.37
C ILE A 54 -13.67 -2.42 -0.76
N THR A 55 -12.79 -2.64 0.21
CA THR A 55 -11.41 -3.06 -0.04
C THR A 55 -11.36 -4.44 -0.69
N LEU A 56 -12.19 -5.41 -0.28
CA LEU A 56 -12.25 -6.72 -0.92
C LEU A 56 -12.61 -6.61 -2.41
N LEU A 57 -13.63 -5.81 -2.75
CA LEU A 57 -14.05 -5.55 -4.13
C LEU A 57 -12.93 -4.95 -4.98
N THR A 58 -12.15 -4.03 -4.42
CA THR A 58 -11.05 -3.37 -5.13
C THR A 58 -9.76 -4.20 -5.17
N MET A 59 -9.56 -5.12 -4.22
CA MET A 59 -8.39 -6.00 -4.14
C MET A 59 -8.47 -7.18 -5.13
N PHE A 60 -9.68 -7.64 -5.49
CA PHE A 60 -9.91 -8.71 -6.46
C PHE A 60 -9.15 -8.54 -7.80
N PRO A 61 -9.28 -7.40 -8.52
CA PRO A 61 -8.57 -7.19 -9.78
C PRO A 61 -7.05 -7.15 -9.58
N ILE A 62 -6.56 -6.59 -8.46
CA ILE A 62 -5.13 -6.53 -8.13
C ILE A 62 -4.58 -7.94 -7.88
N ALA A 63 -5.35 -8.80 -7.20
CA ALA A 63 -4.99 -10.19 -6.96
C ALA A 63 -4.90 -11.01 -8.26
N ILE A 64 -5.84 -10.80 -9.20
CA ILE A 64 -5.82 -11.45 -10.52
C ILE A 64 -4.58 -11.00 -11.32
N LEU A 65 -4.26 -9.70 -11.33
CA LEU A 65 -3.06 -9.17 -11.99
C LEU A 65 -1.76 -9.70 -11.36
N GLY A 66 -1.72 -9.87 -10.05
CA GLY A 66 -0.57 -10.46 -9.36
C GLY A 66 -0.37 -11.95 -9.60
N SER A 67 -1.46 -12.68 -9.86
CA SER A 67 -1.36 -14.09 -10.27
C SER A 67 -0.85 -14.28 -11.70
N THR A 68 -1.15 -13.33 -12.60
CA THR A 68 -0.80 -13.42 -14.04
C THR A 68 0.59 -12.89 -14.37
N LEU A 69 1.15 -11.98 -13.55
CA LEU A 69 2.47 -11.40 -13.77
C LEU A 69 3.36 -11.59 -12.53
N PRO A 70 4.21 -12.64 -12.48
CA PRO A 70 5.15 -12.85 -11.38
C PRO A 70 6.31 -11.86 -11.50
N THR A 71 6.07 -10.60 -11.12
CA THR A 71 7.06 -9.53 -11.08
C THR A 71 7.24 -8.97 -9.70
N THR A 72 8.48 -8.94 -9.23
CA THR A 72 8.92 -8.26 -8.02
C THR A 72 8.94 -6.75 -8.26
N GLY A 73 7.87 -6.05 -7.88
CA GLY A 73 7.77 -4.58 -8.04
C GLY A 73 6.46 -3.91 -7.58
N GLY A 74 5.45 -4.66 -7.14
CA GLY A 74 4.19 -4.10 -6.61
C GLY A 74 3.43 -3.23 -7.63
N MET A 75 2.68 -2.23 -7.15
CA MET A 75 1.93 -1.29 -8.00
C MET A 75 2.79 -0.66 -9.10
N TYR A 76 4.07 -0.39 -8.80
CA TYR A 76 5.01 0.19 -9.76
C TYR A 76 5.24 -0.69 -11.00
N GLN A 77 5.27 -2.02 -10.85
CA GLN A 77 5.44 -2.90 -12.01
C GLN A 77 4.19 -2.95 -12.88
N TYR A 78 2.99 -2.98 -12.29
CA TYR A 78 1.73 -2.92 -13.05
C TYR A 78 1.64 -1.63 -13.87
N THR A 79 1.97 -0.48 -13.26
CA THR A 79 1.96 0.82 -13.95
C THR A 79 3.09 0.93 -14.99
N SER A 80 4.27 0.39 -14.71
CA SER A 80 5.42 0.44 -15.64
C SER A 80 5.22 -0.41 -16.90
N ARG A 81 4.45 -1.52 -16.80
CA ARG A 81 4.12 -2.40 -17.93
C ARG A 81 2.93 -1.93 -18.75
N LEU A 82 1.93 -1.32 -18.12
CA LEU A 82 0.73 -0.83 -18.81
C LEU A 82 0.94 0.52 -19.51
N LEU A 83 1.80 1.42 -18.98
CA LEU A 83 1.81 2.83 -19.41
C LEU A 83 3.14 3.40 -19.93
N SER A 84 4.26 2.67 -19.89
CA SER A 84 5.64 3.10 -20.27
C SER A 84 6.53 3.55 -19.08
N PRO A 85 7.83 3.18 -19.06
CA PRO A 85 8.77 3.41 -17.94
C PRO A 85 8.96 4.87 -17.52
N LYS A 86 8.64 5.86 -18.37
CA LYS A 86 8.75 7.29 -18.02
C LYS A 86 7.63 7.76 -17.09
N ILE A 87 6.44 7.19 -17.19
CA ILE A 87 5.28 7.58 -16.37
C ILE A 87 5.34 6.94 -14.98
N GLY A 88 5.93 5.74 -14.87
CA GLY A 88 6.21 5.12 -13.57
C GLY A 88 7.14 5.99 -12.72
N ILE A 89 8.23 6.49 -13.31
CA ILE A 89 9.17 7.40 -12.62
C ILE A 89 8.49 8.73 -12.26
N PHE A 90 7.64 9.27 -13.14
CA PHE A 90 6.86 10.48 -12.86
C PHE A 90 5.92 10.29 -11.66
N TRP A 91 5.21 9.15 -11.58
CA TRP A 91 4.35 8.84 -10.44
C TRP A 91 5.14 8.69 -9.13
N LEU A 92 6.31 8.04 -9.16
CA LEU A 92 7.19 7.92 -7.98
C LEU A 92 7.69 9.28 -7.50
N LEU A 93 8.11 10.17 -8.41
CA LEU A 93 8.54 11.52 -8.07
C LEU A 93 7.38 12.30 -7.43
N LEU A 94 6.20 12.26 -8.03
CA LEU A 94 5.02 12.96 -7.53
C LEU A 94 4.59 12.43 -6.14
N PHE A 95 4.69 11.12 -5.92
CA PHE A 95 4.43 10.49 -4.62
C PHE A 95 5.41 10.96 -3.53
N ILE A 96 6.71 10.99 -3.83
CA ILE A 96 7.74 11.48 -2.89
C ILE A 96 7.51 12.95 -2.56
N PHE A 97 7.24 13.79 -3.57
CA PHE A 97 6.94 15.21 -3.35
C PHE A 97 5.72 15.41 -2.45
N LEU A 98 4.63 14.67 -2.69
CA LEU A 98 3.42 14.72 -1.86
C LEU A 98 3.69 14.36 -0.40
N GLN A 99 4.47 13.31 -0.15
CA GLN A 99 4.81 12.88 1.21
C GLN A 99 5.67 13.92 1.94
N VAL A 100 6.65 14.50 1.26
CA VAL A 100 7.50 15.56 1.84
C VAL A 100 6.69 16.82 2.15
N THR A 101 5.78 17.22 1.26
CA THR A 101 4.90 18.36 1.49
C THR A 101 3.96 18.12 2.67
N TYR A 102 3.36 16.92 2.80
CA TYR A 102 2.53 16.57 3.95
C TYR A 102 3.31 16.66 5.27
N LEU A 103 4.54 16.15 5.29
CA LEU A 103 5.40 16.20 6.47
C LEU A 103 5.76 17.65 6.84
N TYR A 104 6.07 18.48 5.85
CA TYR A 104 6.35 19.91 6.05
C TYR A 104 5.14 20.65 6.63
N MET A 105 3.94 20.33 6.16
CA MET A 105 2.70 20.95 6.62
C MET A 105 2.34 20.55 8.07
N LEU A 106 2.58 19.29 8.45
CA LEU A 106 2.43 18.85 9.84
C LEU A 106 3.49 19.46 10.77
N TYR A 107 4.73 19.60 10.30
CA TYR A 107 5.80 20.26 11.07
C TYR A 107 5.47 21.72 11.37
N HIS A 108 4.87 22.44 10.40
CA HIS A 108 4.46 23.81 10.60
C HIS A 108 3.27 23.94 11.59
N SER A 109 2.33 22.99 11.58
CA SER A 109 1.15 22.99 12.46
C SER A 109 1.45 22.73 13.94
N HIS A 110 2.59 22.15 14.29
CA HIS A 110 2.98 21.87 15.68
C HIS A 110 3.82 22.99 16.33
N ASN A 111 4.25 23.99 15.56
CA ASN A 111 5.14 25.08 16.02
C ASN A 111 4.44 26.45 16.11
N THR A 112 3.10 26.45 16.17
CA THR A 112 2.22 27.60 16.46
C THR A 112 1.21 27.18 17.51
#